data_AF-A0A944V2Y9-F1
#
_entry.id   AF-A0A944V2Y9-F1
#
_cell.length_a   1.000
_cell.length_b   1.000
_cell.length_c   1.000
_cell.angle_alpha   90.00
_cell.angle_beta   90.00
_cell.angle_gamma   90.00
#
_symmetry.space_group_name_H-M   'P 1'
#
loop_
_entity.id
_entity.type
_entity.pdbx_description
1 polymer ?
#
loop_
_entity_poly.entity_id
_entity_poly.type
_entity_poly.pdbx_seq_one_letter_code
_entity_poly.pdbx_strand_id
1 'polypeptide(L)'
;MFKKKEKKIKRKKNVFQDYLEAILFAFVVAMLIRNYTIQNFKIPSSSMEKTLLIGDYLIGNKLKYFFTDPEQGDIVIFYYPADPKEPQPREDYAQILGPIYIDKTTWLPTWHQKKNVVKRVIGMPGDTIEV
;
A
#
# COMPACT_ATOMS: atom_id res chain seq x y z
N MET A 1 2.88 -6.83 63.26
CA MET A 1 2.83 -6.12 61.95
C MET A 1 2.57 -7.15 60.85
N PHE A 2 1.30 -7.41 60.50
CA PHE A 2 0.95 -8.41 59.47
C PHE A 2 0.72 -7.71 58.13
N LYS A 3 1.63 -7.94 57.18
CA LYS A 3 1.57 -7.39 55.83
C LYS A 3 0.52 -8.17 55.03
N LYS A 4 -0.69 -7.62 54.93
CA LYS A 4 -1.78 -8.16 54.09
C LYS A 4 -1.35 -8.06 52.63
N LYS A 5 -0.94 -9.18 52.02
CA LYS A 5 -0.72 -9.27 50.57
C LYS A 5 -2.08 -9.10 49.90
N GLU A 6 -2.28 -7.97 49.24
CA GLU A 6 -3.43 -7.75 48.37
C GLU A 6 -3.44 -8.79 47.26
N LYS A 7 -4.38 -9.73 47.32
CA LYS A 7 -4.65 -10.65 46.23
C LYS A 7 -5.28 -9.83 45.10
N LYS A 8 -4.49 -9.47 44.08
CA LYS A 8 -5.01 -8.93 42.82
C LYS A 8 -6.07 -9.89 42.30
N ILE A 9 -7.33 -9.44 42.28
CA ILE A 9 -8.46 -10.20 41.75
C ILE A 9 -8.14 -10.47 40.28
N LYS A 10 -7.74 -11.71 39.96
CA LYS A 10 -7.66 -12.16 38.57
C LYS A 10 -9.10 -12.21 38.06
N ARG A 11 -9.55 -11.09 37.48
CA ARG A 11 -10.79 -11.06 36.69
C ARG A 11 -10.68 -12.19 35.67
N LYS A 12 -11.66 -13.10 35.63
CA LYS A 12 -11.79 -14.06 34.53
C LYS A 12 -11.86 -13.23 33.26
N LYS A 13 -10.74 -13.13 32.54
CA LYS A 13 -10.70 -12.45 31.25
C LYS A 13 -11.58 -13.26 30.32
N ASN A 14 -12.55 -12.60 29.70
CA ASN A 14 -13.38 -13.25 28.72
C ASN A 14 -12.47 -13.64 27.57
N VAL A 15 -12.37 -14.93 27.27
CA VAL A 15 -11.55 -15.47 26.17
C VAL A 15 -11.82 -14.70 24.87
N PHE A 16 -13.08 -14.30 24.65
CA PHE A 16 -13.49 -13.46 23.52
C PHE A 16 -12.82 -12.07 23.48
N GLN A 17 -12.63 -11.42 24.63
CA GLN A 17 -11.92 -10.13 24.70
C GLN A 17 -10.44 -10.28 24.35
N ASP A 18 -9.80 -11.36 24.83
CA ASP A 18 -8.39 -11.63 24.50
C ASP A 18 -8.22 -11.91 22.98
N TYR A 19 -9.16 -12.64 22.35
CA TYR A 19 -9.16 -12.83 20.89
C TYR A 19 -9.39 -11.52 20.13
N LEU A 20 -10.32 -10.69 20.58
CA LEU A 20 -10.63 -9.42 19.92
C LEU A 20 -9.46 -8.43 20.02
N GLU A 21 -8.80 -8.36 21.18
CA GLU A 21 -7.58 -7.57 21.38
C GLU A 21 -6.44 -8.06 20.47
N ALA A 22 -6.24 -9.38 20.36
CA ALA A 22 -5.24 -9.96 19.47
C ALA A 22 -5.52 -9.67 17.99
N ILE A 23 -6.76 -9.79 17.54
CA ILE A 23 -7.16 -9.48 16.15
C ILE A 23 -6.95 -8.00 15.86
N LEU A 24 -7.34 -7.12 16.78
CA LEU A 24 -7.16 -5.68 16.62
C LEU A 24 -5.68 -5.30 16.52
N PHE A 25 -4.84 -5.86 17.41
CA PHE A 25 -3.40 -5.65 17.36
C PHE A 25 -2.79 -6.14 16.05
N ALA A 26 -3.13 -7.35 15.61
CA ALA A 26 -2.67 -7.90 14.34
C ALA A 26 -3.10 -7.04 13.15
N PHE A 27 -4.33 -6.50 13.17
CA PHE A 27 -4.83 -5.60 12.13
C PHE A 27 -4.02 -4.31 12.04
N VAL A 28 -3.72 -3.67 13.18
CA VAL A 28 -2.91 -2.43 13.22
C VAL A 28 -1.52 -2.71 12.68
N VAL A 29 -0.86 -3.79 13.12
CA VAL A 29 0.46 -4.18 12.64
C VAL A 29 0.43 -4.49 11.14
N ALA A 30 -0.58 -5.23 10.67
CA ALA A 30 -0.76 -5.53 9.25
C ALA A 30 -0.95 -4.26 8.42
N MET A 31 -1.64 -3.25 8.95
CA MET A 31 -1.82 -1.96 8.28
C MET A 31 -0.50 -1.19 8.17
N LEU A 32 0.28 -1.16 9.26
CA LEU A 32 1.61 -0.55 9.26
C LEU A 32 2.54 -1.25 8.28
N ILE A 33 2.59 -2.58 8.29
CA ILE A 33 3.38 -3.34 7.31
C ILE A 33 2.85 -3.03 5.90
N ARG A 34 1.55 -3.08 5.65
CA ARG A 34 1.00 -2.85 4.30
C ARG A 34 1.33 -1.47 3.73
N ASN A 35 1.29 -0.43 4.57
CA ASN A 35 1.54 0.96 4.15
C ASN A 35 3.04 1.29 4.11
N TYR A 36 3.81 0.83 5.09
CA TYR A 36 5.19 1.25 5.30
C TYR A 36 6.25 0.23 4.83
N THR A 37 5.84 -0.95 4.34
CA THR A 37 6.80 -1.97 3.89
C THR A 37 7.43 -1.60 2.56
N ILE A 38 8.75 -1.78 2.53
CA ILE A 38 9.60 -1.81 1.36
C ILE A 38 9.14 -2.96 0.46
N GLN A 39 8.60 -2.63 -0.72
CA GLN A 39 8.13 -3.65 -1.66
C GLN A 39 9.25 -4.04 -2.61
N ASN A 40 9.49 -5.35 -2.74
CA ASN A 40 10.38 -5.90 -3.75
C ASN A 40 9.61 -6.01 -5.08
N PHE A 41 10.03 -5.25 -6.09
CA PHE A 41 9.45 -5.29 -7.42
C PHE A 41 10.45 -5.93 -8.39
N LYS A 42 10.02 -7.00 -9.04
CA LYS A 42 10.75 -7.54 -10.19
C LYS A 42 10.36 -6.72 -11.42
N ILE A 43 11.32 -6.18 -12.15
CA ILE A 43 11.06 -5.41 -13.37
C ILE A 43 10.58 -6.37 -14.47
N PRO A 44 9.33 -6.25 -14.98
CA PRO A 44 8.83 -7.15 -16.00
C PRO A 44 9.04 -6.62 -17.42
N SER A 45 9.44 -5.35 -17.60
CA SER A 45 9.45 -4.68 -18.91
C SER A 45 10.78 -4.01 -19.24
N SER A 46 11.19 -4.09 -20.50
CA SER A 46 12.43 -3.47 -21.02
C SER A 46 12.40 -1.97 -21.25
N SER A 47 11.34 -1.26 -20.83
CA SER A 47 11.26 0.20 -21.02
C SER A 47 12.39 0.98 -20.32
N MET A 48 13.13 0.36 -19.40
CA MET A 48 14.28 0.94 -18.71
C MET A 48 15.60 0.20 -19.04
N GLU A 49 15.67 -0.61 -20.11
CA GLU A 49 16.83 -1.48 -20.44
C GLU A 49 18.18 -0.76 -20.47
N LYS A 50 18.19 0.53 -20.82
CA LYS A 50 19.42 1.35 -20.83
C LYS A 50 20.00 1.64 -19.44
N THR A 51 19.26 1.40 -18.35
CA THR A 51 19.72 1.60 -16.96
C THR A 51 19.46 0.40 -16.04
N LEU A 52 18.44 -0.41 -16.31
CA LEU A 52 18.02 -1.54 -15.48
C LEU A 52 17.72 -2.75 -16.36
N LEU A 53 18.33 -3.90 -16.05
CA LEU A 53 18.17 -5.10 -16.85
C LEU A 53 16.86 -5.83 -16.49
N ILE A 54 16.29 -6.55 -17.46
CA ILE A 54 15.11 -7.39 -17.22
C ILE A 54 15.48 -8.47 -16.21
N GLY A 55 14.72 -8.56 -15.11
CA GLY A 55 14.92 -9.56 -14.07
C GLY A 55 15.59 -9.04 -12.80
N ASP A 56 16.06 -7.80 -12.79
CA ASP A 56 16.57 -7.16 -11.58
C ASP A 56 15.45 -6.93 -10.54
N TYR A 57 15.84 -7.04 -9.27
CA TYR A 57 14.99 -6.79 -8.13
C TYR A 57 15.22 -5.37 -7.62
N LEU A 58 14.16 -4.56 -7.68
CA LEU A 58 14.17 -3.22 -7.09
C LEU A 58 13.53 -3.24 -5.72
N ILE A 59 14.24 -2.65 -4.77
CA ILE A 59 13.78 -2.42 -3.42
C ILE A 59 13.19 -1.00 -3.37
N GLY A 60 11.86 -0.91 -3.48
CA GLY A 60 11.17 0.39 -3.48
C GLY A 60 10.93 0.90 -2.06
N ASN A 61 11.53 2.04 -1.71
CA ASN A 61 11.22 2.74 -0.46
C ASN A 61 10.02 3.67 -0.65
N LYS A 62 8.83 3.20 -0.29
CA LYS A 62 7.60 4.00 -0.33
C LYS A 62 7.62 5.17 0.65
N LEU A 63 8.42 5.12 1.71
CA LEU A 63 8.43 6.12 2.77
C LEU A 63 9.05 7.45 2.33
N LYS A 64 10.07 7.40 1.45
CA LYS A 64 10.73 8.61 0.96
C LYS A 64 9.71 9.57 0.35
N TYR A 65 8.85 9.05 -0.52
CA TYR A 65 7.86 9.86 -1.25
C TYR A 65 6.60 10.23 -0.45
N PHE A 66 6.48 9.78 0.81
CA PHE A 66 5.43 10.30 1.71
C PHE A 66 5.80 11.67 2.30
N PHE A 67 7.09 11.95 2.45
CA PHE A 67 7.58 13.17 3.09
C PHE A 67 8.28 14.13 2.13
N THR A 68 8.66 13.66 0.94
CA THR A 68 9.45 14.45 -0.01
C THR A 68 8.92 14.21 -1.43
N ASP A 69 8.78 15.29 -2.18
CA ASP A 69 8.44 15.21 -3.60
C ASP A 69 9.57 14.54 -4.41
N PRO A 70 9.25 13.85 -5.51
CA PRO A 70 10.28 13.29 -6.38
C PRO A 70 11.13 14.39 -7.00
N GLU A 71 12.41 14.12 -7.23
CA GLU A 71 13.31 15.04 -7.91
C GLU A 71 13.56 14.62 -9.37
N GLN A 72 14.03 15.56 -10.20
CA GLN A 72 14.41 15.24 -11.57
C GLN A 72 15.53 14.18 -11.57
N GLY A 73 15.36 13.14 -12.40
CA GLY A 73 16.31 12.02 -12.48
C GLY A 73 15.99 10.83 -11.55
N ASP A 74 15.10 10.99 -10.56
CA ASP A 74 14.67 9.89 -9.69
C ASP A 74 13.93 8.80 -10.48
N ILE A 75 14.09 7.55 -10.05
CA ILE A 75 13.33 6.41 -10.57
C ILE A 75 12.14 6.21 -9.63
N VAL A 76 10.94 6.43 -10.15
CA VAL A 76 9.68 6.39 -9.41
C VAL A 76 8.80 5.24 -9.91
N ILE A 77 8.03 4.69 -8.98
CA ILE A 77 7.03 3.66 -9.25
C ILE A 77 5.67 4.29 -9.01
N PHE A 78 4.83 4.36 -10.04
CA PHE A 78 3.49 4.92 -9.93
C PHE A 78 2.45 4.05 -10.63
N TYR A 79 1.18 4.29 -10.30
CA TYR A 79 0.06 3.59 -10.94
C TYR A 79 -0.15 4.12 -12.35
N TYR A 80 -0.30 3.21 -13.31
CA TYR A 80 -0.57 3.59 -14.68
C TYR A 80 -1.92 4.31 -14.77
N PRO A 81 -1.97 5.61 -15.17
CA PRO A 81 -3.18 6.43 -15.03
C PRO A 81 -4.26 6.13 -16.08
N ALA A 82 -3.91 5.41 -17.14
CA ALA A 82 -4.80 5.09 -18.25
C ALA A 82 -5.05 3.58 -18.34
N ASP A 83 -5.16 2.88 -17.21
CA ASP A 83 -5.46 1.45 -17.21
C ASP A 83 -6.91 1.24 -17.68
N PRO A 84 -7.17 0.58 -18.82
CA PRO A 84 -8.52 0.34 -19.30
C PRO A 84 -9.38 -0.49 -18.34
N LYS A 85 -8.73 -1.20 -17.40
CA LYS A 85 -9.39 -1.99 -16.37
C LYS A 85 -9.69 -1.19 -15.11
N GLU A 86 -9.19 0.04 -14.97
CA GLU A 86 -9.47 0.83 -13.78
C GLU A 86 -10.94 1.30 -13.77
N PRO A 87 -11.73 0.93 -12.75
CA PRO A 87 -13.11 1.38 -12.65
C PRO A 87 -13.15 2.90 -12.50
N GLN A 88 -13.75 3.60 -13.47
CA GLN A 88 -13.85 5.06 -13.42
C GLN A 88 -14.83 5.48 -12.30
N PRO A 89 -14.50 6.51 -11.48
CA PRO A 89 -15.35 6.94 -10.36
C PRO A 89 -16.74 7.46 -10.73
N ARG A 90 -17.07 7.51 -12.03
CA ARG A 90 -18.23 8.24 -12.55
C ARG A 90 -19.45 7.36 -12.84
N GLU A 91 -19.39 6.02 -12.76
CA GLU A 91 -20.58 5.18 -12.96
C GLU A 91 -20.92 4.24 -11.78
N ASP A 92 -20.24 3.12 -11.48
CA ASP A 92 -20.92 2.07 -10.66
C ASP A 92 -20.19 1.49 -9.42
N TYR A 93 -19.04 2.03 -9.01
CA TYR A 93 -18.18 1.43 -7.95
C TYR A 93 -18.07 2.26 -6.67
N ALA A 94 -18.04 1.60 -5.50
CA ALA A 94 -17.66 2.18 -4.22
C ALA A 94 -16.33 1.57 -3.72
N GLN A 95 -15.33 2.40 -3.44
CA GLN A 95 -14.05 1.95 -2.87
C GLN A 95 -14.18 1.79 -1.35
N ILE A 96 -13.96 0.57 -0.84
CA ILE A 96 -14.04 0.30 0.60
C ILE A 96 -12.65 0.15 1.21
N LEU A 97 -11.80 -0.67 0.58
CA LEU A 97 -10.45 -1.01 1.04
C LEU A 97 -9.55 -1.16 -0.20
N GLY A 98 -8.26 -0.83 -0.11
CA GLY A 98 -7.33 -0.72 -1.24
C GLY A 98 -7.68 -1.46 -2.55
N PRO A 99 -7.63 -2.82 -2.61
CA PRO A 99 -7.94 -3.60 -3.81
C PRO A 99 -9.42 -4.07 -3.94
N ILE A 100 -10.26 -3.73 -2.96
CA ILE A 100 -11.65 -4.20 -2.83
C ILE A 100 -12.60 -3.07 -3.26
N TYR A 101 -13.27 -3.31 -4.38
CA TYR A 101 -14.32 -2.46 -4.91
C TYR A 101 -15.65 -3.19 -4.76
N ILE A 102 -16.66 -2.48 -4.27
CA ILE A 102 -18.04 -2.99 -4.27
C ILE A 102 -18.75 -2.42 -5.49
N ASP A 103 -19.23 -3.34 -6.33
CA ASP A 103 -20.16 -3.06 -7.41
C ASP A 103 -21.57 -2.86 -6.81
N LYS A 104 -22.18 -1.71 -7.06
CA LYS A 104 -23.53 -1.37 -6.57
C LYS A 104 -24.64 -2.19 -7.22
N THR A 105 -24.37 -2.73 -8.42
CA THR A 105 -25.33 -3.44 -9.28
C THR A 105 -25.31 -4.95 -9.04
N THR A 106 -24.12 -5.53 -8.86
CA THR A 106 -23.95 -6.99 -8.70
C THR A 106 -23.76 -7.41 -7.24
N TRP A 107 -23.57 -6.47 -6.30
CA TRP A 107 -23.28 -6.69 -4.86
C TRP A 107 -22.12 -7.67 -4.59
N LEU A 108 -21.20 -7.83 -5.55
CA LEU A 108 -20.05 -8.72 -5.41
C LEU A 108 -18.76 -7.89 -5.25
N PRO A 109 -17.86 -8.32 -4.35
CA PRO A 109 -16.55 -7.71 -4.22
C PRO A 109 -15.71 -8.07 -5.45
N THR A 110 -15.26 -7.06 -6.18
CA THR A 110 -14.35 -7.24 -7.31
C THR A 110 -12.93 -6.85 -6.89
N TRP A 111 -11.97 -7.71 -7.26
CA TRP A 111 -10.56 -7.51 -6.97
C TRP A 111 -9.91 -6.79 -8.14
N HIS A 112 -9.53 -5.53 -7.95
CA HIS A 112 -8.77 -4.77 -8.94
C HIS A 112 -7.39 -4.42 -8.40
N GLN A 113 -6.36 -4.89 -9.10
CA GLN A 113 -4.97 -4.54 -8.82
C GLN A 113 -4.51 -3.49 -9.84
N LYS A 114 -4.18 -2.29 -9.35
CA LYS A 114 -3.60 -1.25 -10.20
C LYS A 114 -2.25 -1.71 -10.73
N LYS A 115 -2.01 -1.51 -12.03
CA LYS A 115 -0.73 -1.81 -12.66
C LYS A 115 0.32 -0.77 -12.27
N ASN A 116 1.43 -1.22 -11.67
CA ASN A 116 2.57 -0.36 -11.36
C ASN A 116 3.49 -0.25 -12.59
N VAL A 117 3.97 0.96 -12.88
CA VAL A 117 4.99 1.22 -13.90
C VAL A 117 6.20 1.90 -13.25
N VAL A 118 7.40 1.56 -13.75
CA VAL A 118 8.66 2.15 -13.29
C VAL A 118 9.16 3.07 -14.40
N LYS A 119 9.37 4.35 -14.07
CA LYS A 119 9.90 5.34 -15.02
C LYS A 119 10.86 6.29 -14.31
N ARG A 120 11.70 6.96 -15.10
CA ARG A 120 12.57 8.06 -14.64
C ARG A 120 11.82 9.38 -14.76
N VAL A 121 11.94 10.24 -13.75
CA VAL A 121 11.44 11.62 -13.79
C VAL A 121 12.34 12.46 -14.70
N ILE A 122 11.76 13.04 -15.76
CA ILE A 122 12.51 13.87 -16.72
C ILE A 122 12.18 15.35 -16.57
N GLY A 123 10.99 15.70 -16.05
CA GLY A 123 10.63 17.07 -15.73
C GLY A 123 9.67 17.14 -14.56
N MET A 124 9.72 18.27 -13.87
CA MET A 124 8.95 18.62 -12.68
C MET A 124 7.85 19.65 -13.03
N PRO A 125 6.86 19.86 -12.14
CA PRO A 125 5.85 20.90 -12.35
C PRO A 125 6.51 22.27 -12.56
N GLY A 126 6.30 22.86 -13.74
CA GLY A 126 6.92 24.14 -14.13
C GLY A 126 8.03 24.01 -15.18
N ASP A 127 8.53 22.80 -15.43
CA ASP A 127 9.54 22.58 -16.47
C ASP A 127 8.89 22.55 -17.86
N THR A 128 9.48 23.28 -18.82
CA THR A 128 9.18 23.13 -20.24
C THR A 128 10.09 22.07 -20.84
N ILE A 129 9.50 20.96 -21.28
CA ILE A 129 10.23 19.86 -21.92
C ILE A 129 10.13 20.03 -23.44
N GLU A 130 11.26 20.21 -24.09
CA GLU A 130 11.38 20.12 -25.55
C GLU A 130 11.89 18.72 -25.91
N VAL A 131 11.24 18.07 -26.88
CA VAL A 131 11.46 16.67 -27.27
C VAL A 131 12.11 16.60 -28.64
#